data_AF-A0A933K6Z1-F1
#
_entry.id   AF-A0A933K6Z1-F1
#
_cell.length_a   1.000
_cell.length_b   1.000
_cell.length_c   1.000
_cell.angle_alpha   90.00
_cell.angle_beta   90.00
_cell.angle_gamma   90.00
#
_symmetry.space_group_name_H-M   'P 1'
#
loop_
_entity.id
_entity.type
_entity.pdbx_description
1 polymer ?
#
loop_
_entity_poly.entity_id
_entity_poly.type
_entity_poly.pdbx_seq_one_letter_code
_entity_poly.pdbx_strand_id
1 'polypeptide(L)'
;MLTYYRPFPDDDAAATRQRLLGTPWPAWRDMVLDDLETAHPGLDRTVRRLDVMVWAHAMVRPTVGLIWGPQRQQWLVPVRGLHLAHCDTSGLPLFEQAMYQGIRCADAAMTERGVPYATSLS
;
A
#
# COMPACT_ATOMS: atom_id res chain seq x y z
N MET A 1 -10.81 -9.45 18.36
CA MET A 1 -10.14 -8.26 17.79
C MET A 1 -10.68 -8.09 16.38
N LEU A 2 -11.17 -6.90 16.04
CA LEU A 2 -11.66 -6.57 14.70
C LEU A 2 -10.68 -5.62 14.03
N THR A 3 -10.47 -5.80 12.73
CA THR A 3 -9.67 -4.89 11.90
C THR A 3 -10.58 -4.34 10.81
N TYR A 4 -10.59 -3.02 10.67
CA TYR A 4 -11.40 -2.32 9.68
C TYR A 4 -10.49 -1.58 8.70
N TYR A 5 -10.83 -1.63 7.41
CA TYR A 5 -10.12 -0.91 6.36
C TYR A 5 -11.13 -0.23 5.46
N ARG A 6 -10.93 1.07 5.22
CA ARG A 6 -11.72 1.87 4.28
C ARG A 6 -10.80 2.58 3.29
N PRO A 7 -10.90 2.30 1.98
CA PRO A 7 -10.21 3.08 0.97
C PRO A 7 -10.95 4.40 0.69
N PHE A 8 -10.20 5.42 0.33
CA PHE A 8 -10.72 6.71 -0.17
C PHE A 8 -10.21 6.95 -1.60
N PRO A 9 -10.83 6.33 -2.62
CA PRO A 9 -10.35 6.34 -3.99
C PRO A 9 -10.79 7.60 -4.77
N ASP A 10 -10.91 8.74 -4.10
CA ASP A 10 -11.25 10.01 -4.73
C ASP A 10 -10.20 10.39 -5.80
N ASP A 11 -10.62 11.10 -6.85
CA ASP A 11 -9.73 11.52 -7.94
C ASP A 11 -8.73 12.60 -7.49
N ASP A 12 -9.17 13.53 -6.63
CA ASP A 12 -8.30 14.52 -6.01
C ASP A 12 -7.66 13.96 -4.73
N ALA A 13 -6.50 13.33 -4.90
CA ALA A 13 -5.72 12.78 -3.80
C ALA A 13 -5.22 13.84 -2.81
N ALA A 14 -4.99 15.08 -3.26
CA ALA A 14 -4.48 16.15 -2.41
C ALA A 14 -5.57 16.68 -1.49
N ALA A 15 -6.74 16.99 -2.04
CA ALA A 15 -7.90 17.41 -1.25
C ALA A 15 -8.34 16.30 -0.29
N THR A 16 -8.31 15.05 -0.74
CA THR A 16 -8.63 13.89 0.10
C THR A 16 -7.65 13.77 1.26
N ARG A 17 -6.34 13.81 1.00
CA ARG A 17 -5.32 13.81 2.05
C ARG A 17 -5.57 14.93 3.08
N GLN A 18 -5.85 16.16 2.62
CA GLN A 18 -6.12 17.28 3.53
C GLN A 18 -7.33 17.02 4.41
N ARG A 19 -8.44 16.54 3.82
CA ARG A 19 -9.64 16.14 4.56
C ARG A 19 -9.33 15.05 5.58
N LEU A 20 -8.64 13.97 5.17
CA LEU A 20 -8.33 12.85 6.05
C LEU A 20 -7.48 13.26 7.26
N LEU A 21 -6.48 14.14 7.05
CA LEU A 21 -5.62 14.64 8.13
C LEU A 21 -6.33 15.67 9.03
N GLY A 22 -7.32 16.38 8.49
CA GLY A 22 -8.13 17.35 9.24
C GLY A 22 -9.29 16.75 10.03
N THR A 23 -9.71 15.51 9.71
CA THR A 23 -10.82 14.85 10.40
C THR A 23 -10.44 14.47 11.84
N PRO A 24 -11.19 14.95 12.85
CA PRO A 24 -10.89 14.64 14.25
C PRO A 24 -11.26 13.19 14.58
N TRP A 25 -10.57 12.62 15.58
CA TRP A 25 -10.76 11.22 15.98
C TRP A 25 -12.23 10.80 16.26
N PRO A 26 -13.08 11.59 16.93
CA PRO A 26 -14.47 11.18 17.17
C PRO A 26 -15.26 10.93 15.88
N ALA A 27 -15.00 11.70 14.82
CA ALA A 27 -15.64 11.49 13.53
C ALA A 27 -15.20 10.17 12.87
N TRP A 28 -13.95 9.75 13.09
CA TRP A 28 -13.47 8.43 12.67
C TRP A 28 -14.12 7.30 13.46
N ARG A 29 -14.23 7.46 14.78
CA ARG A 29 -14.90 6.48 15.65
C ARG A 29 -16.34 6.24 15.18
N ASP A 30 -17.10 7.31 15.01
CA ASP A 30 -18.52 7.22 14.64
C ASP A 30 -18.68 6.58 13.27
N MET A 31 -17.91 7.02 12.27
CA MET A 31 -17.91 6.42 10.94
C MET A 31 -17.63 4.90 10.95
N VAL A 32 -16.63 4.45 11.73
CA VAL A 32 -16.26 3.03 11.79
C VAL A 32 -17.33 2.21 12.49
N LEU A 33 -17.88 2.69 13.61
CA LEU A 33 -18.91 1.98 14.36
C LEU A 33 -20.23 1.91 13.57
N ASP A 34 -20.63 2.99 12.91
CA ASP A 34 -21.83 3.04 12.08
C ASP A 34 -21.75 2.05 10.91
N ASP A 35 -20.58 1.97 10.25
CA ASP A 35 -20.37 1.05 9.13
C ASP A 35 -20.38 -0.43 9.59
N LEU A 36 -19.81 -0.69 10.77
CA LEU A 36 -19.76 -2.03 11.34
C LEU A 36 -21.07 -2.49 11.99
N GLU A 37 -21.99 -1.59 12.33
CA GLU A 37 -23.25 -1.93 13.01
C GLU A 37 -24.08 -2.97 12.24
N THR A 38 -24.07 -2.90 10.90
CA THR A 38 -24.78 -3.88 10.06
C THR A 38 -24.22 -5.30 10.23
N ALA A 39 -22.89 -5.44 10.29
CA ALA A 39 -22.23 -6.73 10.45
C ALA A 39 -22.14 -7.17 11.93
N HIS A 40 -22.13 -6.22 12.86
CA HIS A 40 -21.93 -6.42 14.29
C HIS A 40 -22.84 -5.49 15.11
N PRO A 41 -24.14 -5.82 15.26
CA PRO A 41 -25.08 -4.98 15.99
C PRO A 41 -24.70 -4.76 17.46
N GLY A 42 -24.76 -3.52 17.94
CA GLY A 42 -24.43 -3.12 19.32
C GLY A 42 -22.93 -3.14 19.63
N LEU A 43 -22.08 -3.11 18.60
CA LEU A 43 -20.62 -3.10 18.77
C LEU A 43 -20.16 -1.87 19.57
N ASP A 44 -20.78 -0.71 19.33
CA ASP A 44 -20.55 0.55 20.03
C ASP A 44 -20.60 0.43 21.57
N ARG A 45 -21.48 -0.42 22.09
CA ARG A 45 -21.68 -0.65 23.54
C ARG A 45 -20.63 -1.57 24.15
N THR A 46 -19.88 -2.31 23.33
CA THR A 46 -18.93 -3.34 23.79
C THR A 46 -17.47 -2.97 23.52
N VAL A 47 -17.21 -2.09 22.56
CA VAL A 47 -15.86 -1.60 22.24
C VAL A 47 -15.28 -0.81 23.40
N ARG A 48 -14.12 -1.25 23.90
CA ARG A 48 -13.36 -0.56 24.95
C ARG A 48 -12.21 0.28 24.44
N ARG A 49 -11.75 0.00 23.21
CA ARG A 49 -10.60 0.66 22.58
C ARG A 49 -10.77 0.64 21.07
N LEU A 50 -10.51 1.80 20.45
CA LEU A 50 -10.52 1.97 19.01
C LEU A 50 -9.33 2.89 18.64
N ASP A 51 -8.33 2.31 17.98
CA ASP A 51 -7.18 3.05 17.46
C ASP A 51 -7.38 3.29 15.96
N VAL A 52 -7.21 4.54 15.53
CA VAL A 52 -7.36 4.93 14.12
C VAL A 52 -6.01 5.34 13.57
N MET A 53 -5.65 4.77 12.43
CA MET A 53 -4.45 5.14 11.69
C MET A 53 -4.86 5.64 10.30
N VAL A 54 -4.49 6.88 9.98
CA VAL A 54 -4.78 7.50 8.68
C VAL A 54 -3.53 7.44 7.81
N TRP A 55 -3.63 6.73 6.69
CA TRP A 55 -2.53 6.52 5.76
C TRP A 55 -2.84 7.18 4.42
N ALA A 56 -2.14 8.27 4.11
CA ALA A 56 -2.42 9.04 2.89
C ALA A 56 -1.95 8.37 1.57
N HIS A 57 -1.05 7.39 1.65
CA HIS A 57 -0.69 6.48 0.55
C HIS A 57 -0.43 5.09 1.14
N ALA A 58 -1.51 4.41 1.53
CA ALA A 58 -1.41 3.09 2.15
C ALA A 58 -0.98 2.00 1.15
N MET A 59 -1.49 2.10 -0.09
CA MET A 59 -1.36 1.09 -1.12
C MET A 59 -1.36 1.76 -2.50
N VAL A 60 -0.63 1.17 -3.46
CA VAL A 60 -0.74 1.53 -4.87
C VAL A 60 -2.19 1.43 -5.36
N ARG A 61 -2.59 2.39 -6.21
CA ARG A 61 -3.91 2.41 -6.87
C ARG A 61 -3.73 2.05 -8.34
N PRO A 62 -3.71 0.75 -8.72
CA PRO A 62 -3.53 0.37 -10.11
C PRO A 62 -4.72 0.83 -10.96
N THR A 63 -4.42 1.47 -12.09
CA THR A 63 -5.43 1.76 -13.13
C THR A 63 -5.50 0.61 -14.13
N VAL A 64 -6.57 0.60 -14.94
CA VAL A 64 -6.73 -0.40 -16.01
C VAL A 64 -5.50 -0.39 -16.91
N GLY A 65 -4.91 -1.56 -17.09
CA GLY A 65 -3.71 -1.74 -17.91
C GLY A 65 -2.38 -1.55 -17.17
N LEU A 66 -2.36 -1.18 -15.88
CA LEU A 66 -1.08 -0.95 -15.18
C LEU A 66 -0.22 -2.22 -15.05
N ILE A 67 -0.77 -3.31 -14.50
CA ILE A 67 0.00 -4.51 -14.11
C ILE A 67 0.71 -5.17 -15.30
N TRP A 68 0.05 -5.19 -16.46
CA TRP A 68 0.56 -5.83 -17.69
C TRP A 68 0.98 -4.83 -18.76
N GLY A 69 0.87 -3.52 -18.48
CA GLY A 69 1.10 -2.47 -19.45
C GLY A 69 2.57 -2.09 -19.60
N PRO A 70 2.89 -1.35 -20.69
CA PRO A 70 4.26 -0.92 -20.97
C PRO A 70 4.81 0.04 -19.90
N GLN A 71 3.94 0.80 -19.23
CA GLN A 71 4.35 1.74 -18.17
C GLN A 71 5.04 1.02 -17.01
N ARG A 72 4.53 -0.15 -16.60
CA ARG A 72 5.17 -0.92 -15.54
C ARG A 72 6.54 -1.45 -15.97
N GLN A 73 6.68 -1.90 -17.22
CA GLN A 73 7.95 -2.40 -17.73
C GLN A 73 9.05 -1.33 -17.66
N GLN A 74 8.70 -0.06 -17.90
CA GLN A 74 9.63 1.06 -17.77
C GLN A 74 10.15 1.23 -16.34
N TRP A 75 9.33 0.96 -15.31
CA TRP A 75 9.74 1.05 -13.91
C TRP A 75 10.70 -0.06 -13.47
N LEU A 76 10.71 -1.18 -14.20
CA LEU A 76 11.60 -2.31 -13.92
C LEU A 76 13.00 -2.11 -14.52
N VAL A 77 13.15 -1.14 -15.44
CA VAL A 77 14.43 -0.80 -16.06
C VAL A 77 15.22 0.14 -15.14
N PRO A 78 16.46 -0.22 -14.75
CA PRO A 78 17.30 0.63 -13.91
C PRO A 78 17.69 1.92 -14.63
N VAL A 79 17.75 3.04 -13.90
CA VAL A 79 18.17 4.34 -14.43
C VAL A 79 19.49 4.75 -13.79
N ARG A 80 20.60 4.67 -14.55
CA ARG A 80 21.95 5.03 -14.07
C ARG A 80 22.33 4.29 -12.77
N GLY A 81 22.00 3.01 -12.68
CA GLY A 81 22.25 2.17 -11.50
C GLY A 81 21.27 2.40 -10.34
N LEU A 82 20.22 3.20 -10.52
CA LEU A 82 19.10 3.31 -9.58
C LEU A 82 18.05 2.26 -9.93
N HIS A 83 17.73 1.41 -8.94
CA HIS A 83 16.73 0.35 -9.04
C HIS A 83 15.52 0.68 -8.16
N LEU A 84 14.30 0.47 -8.67
CA LEU A 84 13.07 0.66 -7.92
C LEU A 84 12.61 -0.64 -7.24
N ALA A 85 12.79 -0.72 -5.93
CA ALA A 85 12.61 -1.92 -5.12
C ALA A 85 11.39 -1.85 -4.18
N HIS A 86 10.22 -1.45 -4.70
CA HIS A 86 8.99 -1.28 -3.91
C HIS A 86 7.83 -2.09 -4.50
N CYS A 87 6.85 -2.51 -3.70
CA CYS A 87 5.70 -3.28 -4.18
C CYS A 87 4.84 -2.49 -5.20
N ASP A 88 4.84 -1.16 -5.13
CA ASP A 88 4.19 -0.28 -6.11
C ASP A 88 4.67 -0.56 -7.55
N THR A 89 5.91 -1.01 -7.75
CA THR A 89 6.40 -1.38 -9.09
C THR A 89 5.78 -2.67 -9.64
N SER A 90 5.15 -3.47 -8.78
CA SER A 90 4.34 -4.62 -9.19
C SER A 90 2.88 -4.26 -9.48
N GLY A 91 2.43 -3.08 -9.02
CA GLY A 91 1.01 -2.69 -9.05
C GLY A 91 0.16 -3.42 -8.00
N LEU A 92 0.76 -4.21 -7.11
CA LEU A 92 0.09 -4.99 -6.08
C LEU A 92 0.67 -4.62 -4.70
N PRO A 93 -0.18 -4.21 -3.74
CA PRO A 93 0.26 -3.83 -2.39
C PRO A 93 0.44 -5.07 -1.49
N LEU A 94 1.30 -6.00 -1.91
CA LEU A 94 1.55 -7.27 -1.20
C LEU A 94 2.96 -7.29 -0.60
N PHE A 95 3.09 -7.88 0.58
CA PHE A 95 4.38 -8.02 1.26
C PHE A 95 5.35 -8.89 0.45
N GLU A 96 4.83 -9.96 -0.14
CA GLU A 96 5.57 -10.86 -1.03
C GLU A 96 6.11 -10.11 -2.23
N GLN A 97 5.35 -9.16 -2.78
CA GLN A 97 5.82 -8.30 -3.87
C GLN A 97 6.89 -7.32 -3.40
N ALA A 98 6.76 -6.73 -2.21
CA ALA A 98 7.81 -5.88 -1.66
C ALA A 98 9.13 -6.65 -1.51
N MET A 99 9.09 -7.86 -0.93
CA MET A 99 10.27 -8.72 -0.80
C MET A 99 10.83 -9.15 -2.15
N TYR A 100 9.97 -9.63 -3.05
CA TYR A 100 10.38 -10.07 -4.39
C TYR A 100 11.08 -8.94 -5.16
N GLN A 101 10.51 -7.73 -5.16
CA GLN A 101 11.14 -6.58 -5.82
C GLN A 101 12.47 -6.19 -5.15
N GLY A 102 12.54 -6.27 -3.82
CA GLY A 102 13.78 -6.06 -3.06
C GLY A 102 14.90 -7.00 -3.49
N ILE A 103 14.64 -8.31 -3.48
CA ILE A 103 15.63 -9.33 -3.84
C ILE A 103 16.02 -9.19 -5.31
N ARG A 104 15.04 -9.05 -6.22
CA ARG A 104 15.29 -8.87 -7.65
C ARG A 104 16.20 -7.68 -7.94
N CYS A 105 15.97 -6.54 -7.29
CA CYS A 105 16.78 -5.33 -7.47
C CYS A 105 18.19 -5.49 -6.87
N ALA A 106 18.32 -6.19 -5.74
CA ALA A 106 19.62 -6.49 -5.15
C ALA A 106 20.45 -7.38 -6.10
N ASP A 107 19.86 -8.45 -6.63
CA ASP A 107 20.49 -9.36 -7.58
C ASP A 107 20.94 -8.62 -8.86
N ALA A 108 20.08 -7.75 -9.39
CA ALA A 108 20.41 -6.92 -10.55
C ALA A 108 21.58 -5.96 -10.27
N ALA A 109 21.59 -5.30 -9.11
CA ALA A 109 22.67 -4.41 -8.71
C ALA A 109 24.00 -5.16 -8.50
N MET A 110 23.97 -6.37 -7.91
CA MET A 110 25.16 -7.21 -7.75
C MET A 110 25.72 -7.64 -9.10
N THR A 111 24.84 -8.02 -10.05
CA THR A 111 25.22 -8.34 -11.44
C THR A 111 25.91 -7.15 -12.12
N GLU A 112 25.33 -5.95 -12.05
CA GLU A 112 25.91 -4.72 -12.61
C GLU A 112 27.29 -4.39 -12.02
N ARG A 113 27.50 -4.73 -10.75
CA ARG A 113 28.77 -4.51 -10.03
C ARG A 113 29.78 -5.65 -10.21
N GLY A 114 29.41 -6.75 -10.86
CA GLY A 114 30.25 -7.93 -11.00
C GLY A 114 30.55 -8.63 -9.66
N VAL A 115 29.66 -8.48 -8.67
CA VAL A 115 29.80 -9.09 -7.35
C VAL A 115 29.07 -10.44 -7.35
N PRO A 116 29.72 -11.56 -7.00
CA PRO A 116 29.04 -12.86 -6.89
C PRO A 116 27.96 -12.85 -5.80
N TYR A 117 26.81 -13.47 -6.06
CA TYR A 117 25.71 -13.59 -5.10
C TYR A 117 24.95 -14.90 -5.30
N ALA A 118 24.17 -15.30 -4.28
CA ALA A 118 23.18 -16.36 -4.36
C ALA A 118 21.79 -15.74 -4.23
N THR A 119 20.92 -15.98 -5.21
CA THR A 119 19.56 -15.45 -5.18
C THR A 119 18.70 -16.20 -4.16
N SER A 120 17.71 -15.50 -3.59
CA SER A 120 16.66 -16.09 -2.76
C SER A 120 15.35 -16.32 -3.53
N LEU A 121 15.35 -16.15 -4.85
CA LEU A 121 14.17 -16.31 -5.72
C LEU A 121 14.03 -17.70 -6.38
N SER A 122 14.84 -18.68 -5.95
CA SER A 122 14.88 -20.05 -6.48
C SER A 122 13.76 -20.93 -5.95
#